data_AF-V6HV07-F1
#
_entry.id   AF-V6HV07-F1
#
_cell.length_a   1.000
_cell.length_b   1.000
_cell.length_c   1.000
_cell.angle_alpha   90.00
_cell.angle_beta   90.00
_cell.angle_gamma   90.00
#
_symmetry.space_group_name_H-M   'P 1'
#
loop_
_entity.id
_entity.type
_entity.pdbx_description
1 polymer ?
#
loop_
_entity_poly.entity_id
_entity_poly.type
_entity_poly.pdbx_seq_one_letter_code
_entity_poly.pdbx_strand_id
1 'polypeptide(L)'
;MQVSASQTEWPEITLSRPETERSEAPVGTKPSPEVSAPSEVYRLKTKILENYNGSILTHLKPLDCFRSDLFGRFTFLSPRTDWIREDGITEREERLLRLFFEELLEELEGHVVWDSELFSLCSAFLLCEERLDEYKKLLNSFPEDLPEAQEGRILLFFLGFSDSVSEKTAIPIDFGLREKLALSHKKANLDESQKFLLYDLTVSGKEPSLVGLAYHYFRFNQIGLRTIKVLDAIVVRRWNELNAEEKDLFLRDYETRHSIWDRFFLLKKFKSKDEQKSWIRSEKRKNGREELSDTLRESILGAGDESLFERYEILREKQLVHTLRPFELLVLWNSTAASRLDSDLVDIEREYPDSYLIHRAVAVKEFKERKFEAFRERSVRTGRFQYSPEMIYLKAIALLETGEGEEGIKLLESLVYKFPDSDFLRLVLERYKKRSD
;
A
#
# COMPACT_ATOMS: atom_id res chain seq x y z
N MET A 1 22.11 -15.95 -75.33
CA MET A 1 20.93 -15.43 -76.06
C MET A 1 19.80 -16.38 -75.73
N GLN A 2 18.66 -16.02 -75.17
CA GLN A 2 17.97 -14.75 -74.98
C GLN A 2 17.51 -14.60 -73.52
N VAL A 3 17.49 -13.36 -73.05
CA VAL A 3 16.68 -12.93 -71.92
C VAL A 3 15.30 -12.60 -72.47
N SER A 4 14.24 -13.12 -71.84
CA SER A 4 12.91 -12.52 -71.90
C SER A 4 12.23 -12.74 -70.56
N ALA A 5 12.06 -11.64 -69.84
CA ALA A 5 11.38 -11.55 -68.57
C ALA A 5 9.87 -11.38 -68.79
N SER A 6 9.04 -12.01 -67.94
CA SER A 6 7.77 -11.43 -67.51
C SER A 6 7.26 -12.13 -66.24
N GLN A 7 7.24 -11.35 -65.17
CA GLN A 7 6.27 -11.34 -64.06
C GLN A 7 6.21 -12.53 -63.08
N THR A 8 6.73 -12.20 -61.89
CA THR A 8 6.33 -12.59 -60.53
C THR A 8 4.87 -12.96 -60.33
N GLU A 9 4.59 -14.23 -60.02
CA GLU A 9 3.49 -14.65 -59.13
C GLU A 9 3.98 -15.83 -58.27
N TRP A 10 3.84 -15.68 -56.96
CA TRP A 10 4.14 -16.73 -55.97
C TRP A 10 3.10 -17.85 -56.09
N PRO A 11 3.49 -19.13 -55.93
CA PRO A 11 2.55 -20.24 -56.04
C PRO A 11 1.64 -20.27 -54.80
N GLU A 12 0.33 -20.21 -55.03
CA GLU A 12 -0.70 -20.46 -54.03
C GLU A 12 -0.58 -21.91 -53.53
N ILE A 13 -0.15 -22.08 -52.28
CA ILE A 13 -0.15 -23.37 -51.60
C ILE A 13 -1.56 -23.60 -51.07
N THR A 14 -2.36 -24.36 -51.82
CA THR A 14 -3.63 -24.92 -51.35
C THR A 14 -3.32 -26.12 -50.44
N LEU A 15 -3.48 -25.95 -49.13
CA LEU A 15 -3.38 -27.04 -48.15
C LEU A 15 -4.57 -28.00 -48.33
N SER A 16 -4.37 -29.00 -49.17
CA SER A 16 -5.19 -30.20 -49.27
C SER A 16 -5.01 -31.03 -47.99
N ARG A 17 -6.13 -31.40 -47.36
CA ARG A 17 -6.14 -32.28 -46.16
C ARG A 17 -5.62 -33.67 -46.55
N PRO A 18 -4.79 -34.32 -45.71
CA PRO A 18 -4.36 -35.69 -45.95
C PRO A 18 -5.50 -36.66 -45.58
N GLU A 19 -5.88 -37.50 -46.53
CA GLU A 19 -6.73 -38.67 -46.31
C GLU A 19 -5.98 -39.66 -45.39
N THR A 20 -6.61 -40.08 -44.29
CA THR A 20 -6.15 -41.22 -43.50
C THR A 20 -7.23 -42.29 -43.52
N GLU A 21 -6.82 -43.46 -43.98
CA GLU A 21 -7.63 -44.65 -44.19
C GLU A 21 -8.18 -45.25 -42.89
N ARG A 22 -9.27 -45.99 -43.06
CA ARG A 22 -10.13 -46.62 -42.05
C ARG A 22 -9.39 -47.66 -41.19
N SER A 23 -9.66 -47.66 -39.88
CA SER A 23 -9.70 -48.90 -39.10
C SER A 23 -10.80 -48.80 -38.04
N GLU A 24 -11.49 -49.93 -37.85
CA GLU A 24 -12.78 -50.09 -37.19
C GLU A 24 -12.70 -49.86 -35.67
N ALA A 25 -13.71 -49.17 -35.12
CA ALA A 25 -13.98 -49.14 -33.69
C ALA A 25 -15.28 -49.92 -33.39
N PRO A 26 -15.32 -50.79 -32.36
CA PRO A 26 -16.56 -51.39 -31.90
C PRO A 26 -17.34 -50.42 -30.99
N VAL A 27 -18.64 -50.45 -31.21
CA VAL A 27 -19.78 -49.90 -30.45
C VAL A 27 -19.54 -49.75 -28.94
N GLY A 28 -19.76 -48.53 -28.43
CA GLY A 28 -19.82 -48.21 -27.00
C GLY A 28 -20.45 -46.83 -26.78
N THR A 29 -21.77 -46.81 -26.64
CA THR A 29 -22.67 -45.65 -26.56
C THR A 29 -22.39 -44.73 -25.36
N LYS A 30 -22.15 -43.43 -25.62
CA LYS A 30 -22.41 -42.30 -24.72
C LYS A 30 -23.01 -41.16 -25.57
N PRO A 31 -24.03 -40.42 -25.11
CA PRO A 31 -24.75 -39.48 -25.95
C PRO A 31 -23.92 -38.20 -26.13
N SER A 32 -23.37 -38.03 -27.33
CA SER A 32 -23.12 -36.71 -27.89
C SER A 32 -24.48 -36.07 -28.19
N PRO A 33 -24.79 -34.85 -27.70
CA PRO A 33 -25.98 -34.16 -28.15
C PRO A 33 -25.68 -33.61 -29.55
N GLU A 34 -26.20 -34.29 -30.57
CA GLU A 34 -26.38 -33.70 -31.90
C GLU A 34 -27.43 -32.59 -31.76
N VAL A 35 -26.98 -31.35 -31.61
CA VAL A 35 -27.82 -30.16 -31.74
C VAL A 35 -27.34 -29.41 -32.97
N SER A 36 -28.14 -29.46 -34.03
CA SER A 36 -27.98 -28.67 -35.23
C SER A 36 -28.03 -27.18 -34.87
N ALA A 37 -26.89 -26.49 -34.94
CA ALA A 37 -26.84 -25.06 -34.69
C ALA A 37 -27.51 -24.26 -35.82
N PRO A 38 -28.28 -23.20 -35.51
CA PRO A 38 -28.80 -22.29 -36.51
C PRO A 38 -27.65 -21.49 -37.15
N SER A 39 -27.58 -21.49 -38.48
CA SER A 39 -26.49 -20.91 -39.29
C SER A 39 -26.14 -19.43 -39.03
N GLU A 40 -27.02 -18.71 -38.32
CA GLU A 40 -26.85 -17.29 -37.98
C GLU A 40 -25.86 -17.08 -36.83
N VAL A 41 -25.84 -17.98 -35.83
CA VAL A 41 -24.89 -17.94 -34.70
C VAL A 41 -23.46 -18.15 -35.20
N TYR A 42 -23.26 -19.09 -36.13
CA TYR A 42 -21.96 -19.31 -36.76
C TYR A 42 -21.48 -18.12 -37.61
N ARG A 43 -22.40 -17.40 -38.28
CA ARG A 43 -22.10 -16.22 -39.09
C ARG A 43 -21.75 -15.00 -38.25
N LEU A 44 -22.39 -14.83 -37.09
CA LEU A 44 -22.05 -13.81 -36.11
C LEU A 44 -20.74 -14.15 -35.40
N LYS A 45 -20.51 -15.43 -35.06
CA LYS A 45 -19.24 -15.96 -34.55
C LYS A 45 -18.08 -15.62 -35.50
N THR A 46 -18.25 -15.82 -36.81
CA THR A 46 -17.19 -15.46 -37.79
C THR A 46 -16.92 -13.96 -37.80
N LYS A 47 -17.98 -13.13 -37.80
CA LYS A 47 -17.83 -11.67 -37.79
C LYS A 47 -17.15 -11.14 -36.52
N ILE A 48 -17.45 -11.72 -35.36
CA ILE A 48 -16.85 -11.30 -34.09
C ILE A 48 -15.40 -11.78 -34.02
N LEU A 49 -15.12 -13.04 -34.33
CA LEU A 49 -13.75 -13.56 -34.34
C LEU A 49 -12.87 -12.84 -35.39
N GLU A 50 -13.42 -12.47 -36.54
CA GLU A 50 -12.71 -11.68 -37.56
C GLU A 50 -12.46 -10.23 -37.11
N ASN A 51 -13.43 -9.58 -36.47
CA ASN A 51 -13.31 -8.19 -36.03
C ASN A 51 -12.49 -8.02 -34.73
N TYR A 52 -12.42 -9.05 -33.89
CA TYR A 52 -11.77 -9.00 -32.57
C TYR A 52 -10.51 -9.86 -32.47
N ASN A 53 -9.90 -10.26 -33.58
CA ASN A 53 -8.69 -11.11 -33.66
C ASN A 53 -7.39 -10.50 -33.04
N GLY A 54 -7.54 -9.48 -32.20
CA GLY A 54 -6.48 -8.87 -31.38
C GLY A 54 -7.03 -8.14 -30.15
N SER A 55 -8.29 -8.39 -29.76
CA SER A 55 -8.94 -7.75 -28.61
C SER A 55 -8.43 -8.33 -27.28
N ILE A 56 -8.54 -7.57 -26.19
CA ILE A 56 -8.25 -8.08 -24.85
C ILE A 56 -9.08 -9.34 -24.54
N LEU A 57 -10.27 -9.47 -25.13
CA LEU A 57 -11.16 -10.63 -24.97
C LEU A 57 -10.56 -11.95 -25.46
N THR A 58 -9.64 -11.93 -26.43
CA THR A 58 -9.05 -13.16 -27.00
C THR A 58 -7.82 -13.65 -26.22
N HIS A 59 -7.27 -12.82 -25.34
CA HIS A 59 -6.04 -13.10 -24.61
C HIS A 59 -6.17 -12.96 -23.09
N LEU A 60 -7.32 -12.51 -22.59
CA LEU A 60 -7.55 -12.33 -21.17
C LEU A 60 -7.60 -13.68 -20.46
N LYS A 61 -6.68 -13.87 -19.51
CA LYS A 61 -6.72 -15.01 -18.60
C LYS A 61 -7.43 -14.63 -17.30
N PRO A 62 -8.36 -15.44 -16.79
CA PRO A 62 -9.06 -15.14 -15.53
C PRO A 62 -8.10 -14.87 -14.36
N LEU A 63 -6.99 -15.60 -14.29
CA LEU A 63 -6.00 -15.45 -13.21
C LEU A 63 -5.25 -14.11 -13.23
N ASP A 64 -5.30 -13.35 -14.33
CA ASP A 64 -4.74 -11.99 -14.36
C ASP A 64 -5.67 -10.94 -13.73
N CYS A 65 -6.93 -11.30 -13.46
CA CYS A 65 -7.95 -10.38 -12.96
C CYS A 65 -8.03 -10.30 -11.43
N PHE A 66 -6.93 -10.56 -10.71
CA PHE A 66 -6.87 -10.32 -9.28
C PHE A 66 -5.62 -9.54 -8.86
N ARG A 67 -5.77 -8.76 -7.78
CA ARG A 67 -4.67 -8.12 -7.06
C ARG A 67 -4.79 -8.41 -5.57
N SER A 68 -3.70 -8.33 -4.85
CA SER A 68 -3.73 -8.31 -3.38
C SER A 68 -3.98 -6.89 -2.87
N ASP A 69 -4.87 -6.73 -1.90
CA ASP A 69 -5.06 -5.50 -1.15
C ASP A 69 -3.99 -5.32 -0.06
N LEU A 70 -3.95 -4.15 0.57
CA LEU A 70 -2.99 -3.86 1.67
C LEU A 70 -3.27 -4.64 2.97
N PHE A 71 -4.43 -5.30 3.08
CA PHE A 71 -4.82 -6.13 4.21
C PHE A 71 -4.43 -7.60 4.04
N GLY A 72 -3.94 -8.00 2.86
CA GLY A 72 -3.58 -9.38 2.51
C GLY A 72 -4.74 -10.16 1.86
N ARG A 73 -5.89 -9.55 1.59
CA ARG A 73 -6.97 -10.19 0.83
C ARG A 73 -6.76 -10.00 -0.67
N PHE A 74 -7.46 -10.79 -1.47
CA PHE A 74 -7.46 -10.62 -2.93
C PHE A 74 -8.72 -9.90 -3.37
N THR A 75 -8.55 -8.91 -4.24
CA THR A 75 -9.62 -8.11 -4.83
C THR A 75 -9.58 -8.24 -6.34
N PHE A 76 -10.72 -7.99 -6.98
CA PHE A 76 -10.82 -8.03 -8.42
C PHE A 76 -9.97 -6.90 -9.04
N LEU A 77 -9.15 -7.27 -10.02
CA LEU A 77 -8.40 -6.32 -10.83
C LEU A 77 -9.06 -6.27 -12.20
N SER A 78 -9.79 -5.19 -12.46
CA SER A 78 -10.41 -4.95 -13.75
C SER A 78 -9.33 -4.84 -14.84
N PRO A 79 -9.35 -5.70 -15.87
CA PRO A 79 -8.31 -5.71 -16.89
C PRO A 79 -8.35 -4.48 -17.81
N ARG A 80 -9.52 -3.85 -17.99
CA ARG A 80 -9.68 -2.54 -18.66
C ARG A 80 -11.11 -2.03 -18.48
N THR A 81 -11.28 -0.75 -18.13
CA THR A 81 -12.61 -0.10 -18.05
C THR A 81 -13.21 0.26 -19.41
N ASP A 82 -12.38 0.32 -20.46
CA ASP A 82 -12.77 0.81 -21.79
C ASP A 82 -12.40 -0.21 -22.90
N TRP A 83 -12.77 -1.49 -22.73
CA TRP A 83 -12.46 -2.52 -23.73
C TRP A 83 -13.28 -2.39 -25.03
N ILE A 84 -14.36 -1.57 -25.02
CA ILE A 84 -15.21 -1.28 -26.19
C ILE A 84 -14.86 0.08 -26.84
N ARG A 85 -14.22 1.01 -26.10
CA ARG A 85 -13.92 2.38 -26.61
C ARG A 85 -12.60 2.47 -27.35
N GLU A 86 -12.26 1.46 -28.13
CA GLU A 86 -11.20 1.61 -29.14
C GLU A 86 -11.77 2.43 -30.30
N ASP A 87 -10.98 3.39 -30.80
CA ASP A 87 -11.40 4.39 -31.80
C ASP A 87 -12.12 3.71 -32.98
N GLY A 88 -13.45 3.87 -33.07
CA GLY A 88 -14.23 3.39 -34.22
C GLY A 88 -15.55 2.68 -33.92
N ILE A 89 -15.84 2.27 -32.67
CA ILE A 89 -17.12 1.64 -32.32
C ILE A 89 -18.15 2.72 -31.97
N THR A 90 -19.30 2.73 -32.65
CA THR A 90 -20.41 3.64 -32.35
C THR A 90 -21.18 3.19 -31.09
N GLU A 91 -21.83 4.11 -30.38
CA GLU A 91 -22.69 3.78 -29.22
C GLU A 91 -23.77 2.73 -29.55
N ARG A 92 -24.21 2.69 -30.82
CA ARG A 92 -25.18 1.70 -31.29
C ARG A 92 -24.57 0.31 -31.38
N GLU A 93 -23.33 0.19 -31.87
CA GLU A 93 -22.61 -1.07 -31.97
C GLU A 93 -22.24 -1.60 -30.59
N GLU A 94 -21.83 -0.74 -29.66
CA GLU A 94 -21.61 -1.11 -28.25
C GLU A 94 -22.86 -1.76 -27.63
N ARG A 95 -24.05 -1.16 -27.83
CA ARG A 95 -25.30 -1.74 -27.33
C ARG A 95 -25.64 -3.08 -27.97
N LEU A 96 -25.42 -3.22 -29.27
CA LEU A 96 -25.65 -4.48 -29.98
C LEU A 96 -24.71 -5.58 -29.51
N LEU A 97 -23.45 -5.24 -29.22
CA LEU A 97 -22.48 -6.19 -28.69
C LEU A 97 -22.88 -6.65 -27.28
N ARG A 98 -23.30 -5.74 -26.41
CA ARG A 98 -23.79 -6.12 -25.07
C ARG A 98 -25.00 -7.06 -25.14
N LEU A 99 -25.99 -6.74 -25.99
CA LEU A 99 -27.15 -7.61 -26.21
C LEU A 99 -26.74 -8.99 -26.74
N PHE A 100 -25.80 -9.04 -27.68
CA PHE A 100 -25.27 -10.30 -28.18
C PHE A 100 -24.58 -11.14 -27.09
N PHE A 101 -23.77 -10.52 -26.23
CA PHE A 101 -23.12 -11.23 -25.13
C PHE A 101 -24.11 -11.70 -24.06
N GLU A 102 -25.21 -10.98 -23.86
CA GLU A 102 -26.32 -11.39 -22.99
C GLU A 102 -27.06 -12.60 -23.59
N GLU A 103 -27.38 -12.57 -24.88
CA GLU A 103 -27.97 -13.72 -25.59
C GLU A 103 -27.02 -14.93 -25.55
N LEU A 104 -25.73 -14.73 -25.79
CA LEU A 104 -24.71 -15.78 -25.70
C LEU A 104 -24.60 -16.36 -24.29
N LEU A 105 -24.71 -15.54 -23.25
CA LEU A 105 -24.72 -15.99 -21.86
C LEU A 105 -25.93 -16.90 -21.61
N GLU A 106 -27.13 -16.50 -22.03
CA GLU A 106 -28.35 -17.30 -21.89
C GLU A 106 -28.26 -18.63 -22.65
N GLU A 107 -27.69 -18.62 -23.86
CA GLU A 107 -27.50 -19.84 -24.67
C GLU A 107 -26.45 -20.80 -24.07
N LEU A 108 -25.37 -20.27 -23.50
CA LEU A 108 -24.33 -21.04 -22.81
C LEU A 108 -24.84 -21.61 -21.48
N GLU A 109 -25.58 -20.82 -20.70
CA GLU A 109 -26.24 -21.27 -19.46
C GLU A 109 -27.29 -22.36 -19.74
N GLY A 110 -28.04 -22.23 -20.84
CA GLY A 110 -29.03 -23.22 -21.29
C GLY A 110 -28.45 -24.47 -21.93
N HIS A 111 -27.12 -24.57 -22.07
CA HIS A 111 -26.41 -25.66 -22.77
C HIS A 111 -26.85 -25.88 -24.23
N VAL A 112 -27.37 -24.85 -24.88
CA VAL A 112 -27.90 -24.94 -26.26
C VAL A 112 -26.76 -24.90 -27.29
N VAL A 113 -25.68 -24.17 -26.97
CA VAL A 113 -24.48 -24.01 -27.80
C VAL A 113 -23.26 -24.29 -26.94
N TRP A 114 -22.37 -25.20 -27.36
CA TRP A 114 -21.09 -25.43 -26.67
C TRP A 114 -19.92 -25.21 -27.63
N ASP A 115 -19.04 -24.28 -27.25
CA ASP A 115 -17.81 -23.97 -27.95
C ASP A 115 -16.80 -23.30 -27.00
N SER A 116 -15.56 -23.82 -26.97
CA SER A 116 -14.49 -23.35 -26.08
C SER A 116 -14.11 -21.88 -26.35
N GLU A 117 -14.10 -21.47 -27.62
CA GLU A 117 -13.77 -20.10 -28.01
C GLU A 117 -14.87 -19.12 -27.56
N LEU A 118 -16.15 -19.46 -27.80
CA LEU A 118 -17.28 -18.63 -27.38
C LEU A 118 -17.40 -18.55 -25.86
N PHE A 119 -17.11 -19.65 -25.15
CA PHE A 119 -17.03 -19.66 -23.69
C PHE A 119 -15.93 -18.71 -23.20
N SER A 120 -14.73 -18.77 -23.78
CA SER A 120 -13.62 -17.88 -23.40
C SER A 120 -13.95 -16.41 -23.65
N LEU A 121 -14.62 -16.10 -24.76
CA LEU A 121 -15.04 -14.76 -25.15
C LEU A 121 -16.12 -14.21 -24.19
N CYS A 122 -17.12 -15.02 -23.85
CA CYS A 122 -18.18 -14.67 -22.90
C CYS A 122 -17.60 -14.51 -21.48
N SER A 123 -16.72 -15.41 -21.05
CA SER A 123 -15.97 -15.31 -19.80
C SER A 123 -15.18 -14.00 -19.71
N ALA A 124 -14.43 -13.67 -20.76
CA ALA A 124 -13.65 -12.45 -20.79
C ALA A 124 -14.53 -11.19 -20.78
N PHE A 125 -15.68 -11.22 -21.48
CA PHE A 125 -16.67 -10.15 -21.47
C PHE A 125 -17.18 -9.87 -20.05
N LEU A 126 -17.58 -10.92 -19.33
CA LEU A 126 -18.11 -10.80 -17.96
C LEU A 126 -17.07 -10.23 -16.99
N LEU A 127 -15.80 -10.60 -17.13
CA LEU A 127 -14.71 -10.05 -16.33
C LEU A 127 -14.46 -8.57 -16.65
N CYS A 128 -14.49 -8.18 -17.93
CA CYS A 128 -14.29 -6.80 -18.35
C CYS A 128 -15.44 -5.87 -17.92
N GLU A 129 -16.68 -6.36 -17.87
CA GLU A 129 -17.86 -5.60 -17.38
C GLU A 129 -18.06 -5.72 -15.86
N GLU A 130 -17.13 -6.37 -15.14
CA GLU A 130 -17.18 -6.58 -13.68
C GLU A 130 -18.44 -7.32 -13.18
N ARG A 131 -19.10 -8.10 -14.05
CA ARG A 131 -20.32 -8.87 -13.76
C ARG A 131 -20.00 -10.21 -13.08
N LEU A 132 -19.36 -10.16 -11.90
CA LEU A 132 -18.84 -11.34 -11.20
C LEU A 132 -19.91 -12.36 -10.77
N ASP A 133 -21.13 -11.91 -10.47
CA ASP A 133 -22.23 -12.80 -10.09
C ASP A 133 -22.70 -13.67 -11.27
N GLU A 134 -22.77 -13.10 -12.47
CA GLU A 134 -23.11 -13.82 -13.69
C GLU A 134 -21.95 -14.69 -14.15
N TYR A 135 -20.72 -14.22 -13.98
CA TYR A 135 -19.53 -15.05 -14.17
C TYR A 135 -19.58 -16.32 -13.31
N LYS A 136 -19.98 -16.19 -12.05
CA LYS A 136 -20.21 -17.33 -11.16
C LYS A 136 -21.33 -18.26 -11.65
N LYS A 137 -22.42 -17.73 -12.18
CA LYS A 137 -23.51 -18.54 -12.75
C LYS A 137 -23.04 -19.33 -13.97
N LEU A 138 -22.36 -18.67 -14.91
CA LEU A 138 -21.76 -19.29 -16.09
C LEU A 138 -20.79 -20.42 -15.69
N LEU A 139 -19.91 -20.20 -14.72
CA LEU A 139 -18.97 -21.24 -14.28
C LEU A 139 -19.65 -22.43 -13.58
N ASN A 140 -20.82 -22.21 -12.97
CA ASN A 140 -21.56 -23.25 -12.27
C ASN A 140 -22.51 -24.04 -13.18
N SER A 141 -22.86 -23.52 -14.37
CA SER A 141 -23.65 -24.29 -15.33
C SER A 141 -22.85 -25.45 -15.92
N PHE A 142 -21.53 -25.30 -16.08
CA PHE A 142 -20.65 -26.35 -16.62
C PHE A 142 -20.10 -27.31 -15.55
N PRO A 143 -19.75 -28.56 -15.91
CA PRO A 143 -19.18 -29.53 -14.98
C PRO A 143 -17.81 -29.11 -14.40
N GLU A 144 -17.42 -29.71 -13.27
CA GLU A 144 -16.18 -29.36 -12.53
C GLU A 144 -14.89 -29.64 -13.33
N ASP A 145 -14.92 -30.61 -14.23
CA ASP A 145 -13.74 -31.13 -14.93
C ASP A 145 -13.34 -30.31 -16.17
N LEU A 146 -14.11 -29.26 -16.51
CA LEU A 146 -13.88 -28.45 -17.71
C LEU A 146 -12.67 -27.50 -17.54
N PRO A 147 -11.61 -27.61 -18.36
CA PRO A 147 -10.36 -26.87 -18.15
C PRO A 147 -10.53 -25.34 -18.25
N GLU A 148 -11.38 -24.85 -19.16
CA GLU A 148 -11.62 -23.41 -19.34
C GLU A 148 -12.34 -22.78 -18.12
N ALA A 149 -13.13 -23.57 -17.40
CA ALA A 149 -13.85 -23.12 -16.21
C ALA A 149 -13.00 -23.26 -14.93
N GLN A 150 -11.93 -24.07 -14.95
CA GLN A 150 -11.06 -24.27 -13.78
C GLN A 150 -10.34 -22.99 -13.39
N GLU A 151 -9.74 -22.28 -14.34
CA GLU A 151 -9.05 -21.00 -14.07
C GLU A 151 -10.01 -19.95 -13.49
N GLY A 152 -11.22 -19.87 -14.02
CA GLY A 152 -12.27 -18.99 -13.53
C GLY A 152 -12.74 -19.32 -12.11
N ARG A 153 -12.88 -20.61 -11.78
CA ARG A 153 -13.23 -21.05 -10.43
C ARG A 153 -12.11 -20.77 -9.42
N ILE A 154 -10.85 -20.91 -9.83
CA ILE A 154 -9.69 -20.55 -9.00
C ILE A 154 -9.67 -19.04 -8.75
N LEU A 155 -9.99 -18.21 -9.75
CA LEU A 155 -10.17 -16.77 -9.55
C LEU A 155 -11.28 -16.49 -8.52
N LEU A 156 -12.46 -17.10 -8.65
CA LEU A 156 -13.55 -16.94 -7.69
C LEU A 156 -13.17 -17.40 -6.29
N PHE A 157 -12.39 -18.47 -6.18
CA PHE A 157 -11.79 -18.88 -4.93
C PHE A 157 -10.93 -17.76 -4.37
N PHE A 158 -9.95 -17.21 -5.11
CA PHE A 158 -9.11 -16.11 -4.60
C PHE A 158 -9.92 -14.91 -4.12
N LEU A 159 -10.93 -14.49 -4.89
CA LEU A 159 -11.81 -13.38 -4.57
C LEU A 159 -12.76 -13.65 -3.37
N GLY A 160 -12.87 -14.91 -2.92
CA GLY A 160 -13.68 -15.27 -1.75
C GLY A 160 -15.16 -15.54 -2.07
N PHE A 161 -15.51 -15.73 -3.34
CA PHE A 161 -16.86 -16.14 -3.76
C PHE A 161 -17.10 -17.66 -3.63
N SER A 162 -16.05 -18.43 -3.34
CA SER A 162 -16.06 -19.87 -3.09
C SER A 162 -15.16 -20.22 -1.90
N ASP A 163 -15.68 -21.03 -0.97
CA ASP A 163 -14.99 -21.36 0.29
C ASP A 163 -13.92 -22.45 0.12
N SER A 164 -13.99 -23.24 -0.95
CA SER A 164 -13.00 -24.30 -1.23
C SER A 164 -12.77 -24.46 -2.73
N VAL A 165 -11.54 -24.87 -3.08
CA VAL A 165 -11.23 -25.45 -4.38
C VAL A 165 -11.51 -26.95 -4.25
N SER A 166 -12.44 -27.49 -5.05
CA SER A 166 -12.79 -28.92 -5.03
C SER A 166 -11.52 -29.76 -5.21
N GLU A 167 -11.39 -30.89 -4.49
CA GLU A 167 -10.24 -31.80 -4.62
C GLU A 167 -10.05 -32.34 -6.05
N LYS A 168 -11.11 -32.24 -6.88
CA LYS A 168 -11.12 -32.60 -8.30
C LYS A 168 -10.62 -31.50 -9.23
N THR A 169 -10.53 -30.26 -8.75
CA THR A 169 -9.95 -29.15 -9.52
C THR A 169 -8.44 -29.33 -9.51
N ALA A 170 -7.92 -30.05 -10.50
CA ALA A 170 -6.49 -30.19 -10.68
C ALA A 170 -5.87 -28.80 -10.83
N ILE A 171 -4.88 -28.48 -9.99
CA ILE A 171 -4.12 -27.24 -10.13
C ILE A 171 -3.45 -27.30 -11.52
N PRO A 172 -3.69 -26.33 -12.41
CA PRO A 172 -3.07 -26.32 -13.73
C PRO A 172 -1.55 -26.49 -13.64
N ILE A 173 -0.98 -27.30 -14.53
CA ILE A 173 0.46 -27.61 -14.55
C ILE A 173 1.31 -26.33 -14.75
N ASP A 174 0.70 -25.31 -15.38
CA ASP A 174 1.28 -23.99 -15.63
C ASP A 174 1.00 -22.95 -14.54
N PHE A 175 0.70 -23.38 -13.30
CA PHE A 175 0.58 -22.45 -12.16
C PHE A 175 1.89 -21.65 -11.99
N GLY A 176 1.82 -20.36 -12.32
CA GLY A 176 2.92 -19.43 -12.19
C GLY A 176 3.34 -19.25 -10.73
N LEU A 177 4.47 -18.56 -10.53
CA LEU A 177 4.97 -18.26 -9.19
C LEU A 177 3.99 -17.38 -8.41
N ARG A 178 3.29 -16.48 -9.09
CA ARG A 178 2.26 -15.60 -8.52
C ARG A 178 1.14 -16.40 -7.87
N GLU A 179 0.53 -17.30 -8.63
CA GLU A 179 -0.63 -18.08 -8.19
C GLU A 179 -0.25 -19.06 -7.09
N LYS A 180 0.97 -19.63 -7.14
CA LYS A 180 1.50 -20.48 -6.06
C LYS A 180 1.63 -19.72 -4.74
N LEU A 181 2.13 -18.48 -4.78
CA LEU A 181 2.22 -17.63 -3.59
C LEU A 181 0.83 -17.22 -3.09
N ALA A 182 -0.08 -16.85 -3.99
CA ALA A 182 -1.46 -16.50 -3.63
C ALA A 182 -2.22 -17.66 -2.99
N LEU A 183 -2.11 -18.87 -3.58
CA LEU A 183 -2.70 -20.09 -3.05
C LEU A 183 -2.10 -20.47 -1.69
N SER A 184 -0.77 -20.37 -1.57
CA SER A 184 -0.08 -20.64 -0.30
C SER A 184 -0.62 -19.71 0.77
N HIS A 185 -0.63 -18.39 0.56
CA HIS A 185 -1.16 -17.38 1.49
C HIS A 185 -2.62 -17.63 1.89
N LYS A 186 -3.46 -18.02 0.91
CA LYS A 186 -4.89 -18.24 1.15
C LYS A 186 -5.17 -19.51 1.95
N LYS A 187 -4.37 -20.56 1.77
CA LYS A 187 -4.48 -21.83 2.53
C LYS A 187 -3.79 -21.77 3.88
N ALA A 188 -2.65 -21.08 3.96
CA ALA A 188 -1.80 -20.95 5.14
C ALA A 188 -1.00 -19.65 5.08
N ASN A 189 -0.42 -19.20 6.20
CA ASN A 189 0.52 -18.08 6.11
C ASN A 189 1.78 -18.46 5.33
N LEU A 190 2.39 -17.49 4.63
CA LEU A 190 3.64 -17.72 3.89
C LEU A 190 4.83 -17.98 4.83
N ASP A 191 5.70 -18.89 4.41
CA ASP A 191 7.00 -19.13 5.05
C ASP A 191 7.96 -17.93 4.83
N GLU A 192 9.03 -17.84 5.63
CA GLU A 192 9.99 -16.72 5.50
C GLU A 192 10.67 -16.66 4.13
N SER A 193 11.03 -17.82 3.56
CA SER A 193 11.60 -17.91 2.21
C SER A 193 10.62 -17.41 1.14
N GLN A 194 9.34 -17.76 1.28
CA GLN A 194 8.27 -17.32 0.38
C GLN A 194 7.98 -15.82 0.52
N LYS A 195 8.00 -15.28 1.74
CA LYS A 195 7.90 -13.84 2.00
C LYS A 195 9.03 -13.05 1.34
N PHE A 196 10.26 -13.54 1.42
CA PHE A 196 11.40 -12.91 0.75
C PHE A 196 11.29 -12.97 -0.76
N LEU A 197 10.90 -14.12 -1.31
CA LEU A 197 10.64 -14.25 -2.75
C LEU A 197 9.55 -13.28 -3.22
N LEU A 198 8.45 -13.17 -2.47
CA LEU A 198 7.36 -12.23 -2.74
C LEU A 198 7.87 -10.77 -2.78
N TYR A 199 8.69 -10.38 -1.81
CA TYR A 199 9.28 -9.03 -1.79
C TYR A 199 10.16 -8.79 -3.03
N ASP A 200 11.03 -9.74 -3.37
CA ASP A 200 11.97 -9.59 -4.47
C ASP A 200 11.23 -9.56 -5.84
N LEU A 201 10.16 -10.34 -5.99
CA LEU A 201 9.30 -10.34 -7.19
C LEU A 201 8.50 -9.04 -7.36
N THR A 202 7.99 -8.48 -6.27
CA THR A 202 7.22 -7.22 -6.30
C THR A 202 8.13 -6.02 -6.55
N VAL A 203 9.30 -5.96 -5.92
CA VAL A 203 10.27 -4.87 -6.11
C VAL A 203 10.94 -4.90 -7.48
N SER A 204 11.21 -6.09 -8.04
CA SER A 204 11.72 -6.24 -9.41
C SER A 204 10.68 -5.91 -10.49
N GLY A 205 9.41 -5.69 -10.10
CA GLY A 205 8.32 -5.37 -11.03
C GLY A 205 7.82 -6.56 -11.85
N LYS A 206 8.26 -7.79 -11.54
CA LYS A 206 7.79 -8.99 -12.21
C LYS A 206 6.33 -9.31 -11.88
N GLU A 207 5.98 -9.21 -10.60
CA GLU A 207 4.63 -9.52 -10.12
C GLU A 207 3.99 -8.31 -9.42
N PRO A 208 3.51 -7.33 -10.21
CA PRO A 208 2.94 -6.10 -9.68
C PRO A 208 1.65 -6.31 -8.88
N SER A 209 0.84 -7.31 -9.21
CA SER A 209 -0.47 -7.51 -8.58
C SER A 209 -0.38 -7.95 -7.12
N LEU A 210 0.78 -8.45 -6.67
CA LEU A 210 1.01 -8.93 -5.30
C LEU A 210 1.61 -7.88 -4.34
N VAL A 211 1.68 -6.61 -4.75
CA VAL A 211 2.27 -5.52 -3.94
C VAL A 211 1.56 -5.37 -2.59
N GLY A 212 0.23 -5.50 -2.55
CA GLY A 212 -0.53 -5.42 -1.31
C GLY A 212 -0.20 -6.53 -0.31
N LEU A 213 0.03 -7.75 -0.81
CA LEU A 213 0.46 -8.88 0.01
C LEU A 213 1.87 -8.69 0.55
N ALA A 214 2.79 -8.16 -0.28
CA ALA A 214 4.12 -7.79 0.18
C ALA A 214 4.05 -6.69 1.25
N TYR A 215 3.18 -5.69 1.07
CA TYR A 215 2.94 -4.65 2.07
C TYR A 215 2.43 -5.24 3.39
N HIS A 216 1.43 -6.12 3.35
CA HIS A 216 0.86 -6.77 4.52
C HIS A 216 1.93 -7.43 5.42
N TYR A 217 2.87 -8.16 4.80
CA TYR A 217 3.92 -8.86 5.54
C TYR A 217 5.09 -7.97 6.00
N PHE A 218 5.43 -6.93 5.23
CA PHE A 218 6.61 -6.10 5.50
C PHE A 218 6.30 -4.73 6.09
N ARG A 219 5.03 -4.38 6.37
CA ARG A 219 4.63 -3.05 6.89
C ARG A 219 5.34 -2.60 8.17
N PHE A 220 5.80 -3.53 9.00
CA PHE A 220 6.54 -3.18 10.22
C PHE A 220 8.06 -3.30 10.08
N ASN A 221 8.56 -3.74 8.91
CA ASN A 221 9.98 -3.97 8.67
C ASN A 221 10.66 -2.69 8.17
N GLN A 222 11.15 -1.90 9.13
CA GLN A 222 11.82 -0.61 8.85
C GLN A 222 13.32 -0.75 8.55
N ILE A 223 13.95 -1.86 8.95
CA ILE A 223 15.41 -2.08 8.91
C ILE A 223 15.71 -3.33 8.06
N GLY A 224 16.79 -3.31 7.28
CA GLY A 224 17.29 -4.44 6.49
C GLY A 224 17.38 -4.15 4.99
N LEU A 225 17.63 -5.19 4.18
CA LEU A 225 17.62 -5.07 2.70
C LEU A 225 16.18 -4.98 2.16
N ARG A 226 15.24 -5.66 2.81
CA ARG A 226 13.82 -5.71 2.41
C ARG A 226 13.01 -4.73 3.24
N THR A 227 13.16 -3.45 2.91
CA THR A 227 12.54 -2.35 3.65
C THR A 227 11.15 -2.00 3.13
N ILE A 228 10.30 -1.58 4.05
CA ILE A 228 8.99 -1.02 3.74
C ILE A 228 9.05 0.25 2.88
N LYS A 229 10.14 1.02 2.94
CA LYS A 229 10.29 2.29 2.19
C LYS A 229 10.18 2.12 0.68
N VAL A 230 10.69 1.00 0.15
CA VAL A 230 10.59 0.69 -1.29
C VAL A 230 9.15 0.35 -1.66
N LEU A 231 8.47 -0.45 -0.82
CA LEU A 231 7.06 -0.79 -1.00
C LEU A 231 6.17 0.46 -0.89
N ASP A 232 6.45 1.37 0.05
CA ASP A 232 5.75 2.65 0.17
C ASP A 232 5.79 3.43 -1.15
N ALA A 233 6.96 3.52 -1.79
CA ALA A 233 7.09 4.21 -3.07
C ALA A 233 6.29 3.53 -4.19
N ILE A 234 6.19 2.19 -4.20
CA ILE A 234 5.42 1.43 -5.18
C ILE A 234 3.91 1.63 -4.94
N VAL A 235 3.45 1.55 -3.69
CA VAL A 235 2.04 1.77 -3.31
C VAL A 235 1.60 3.19 -3.66
N VAL A 236 2.44 4.19 -3.41
CA VAL A 236 2.18 5.59 -3.79
C VAL A 236 2.00 5.76 -5.30
N ARG A 237 2.74 5.02 -6.14
CA ARG A 237 2.55 5.08 -7.60
C ARG A 237 1.21 4.52 -8.05
N ARG A 238 0.59 3.64 -7.24
CA ARG A 238 -0.67 2.95 -7.52
C ARG A 238 -1.84 3.49 -6.72
N TRP A 239 -1.73 4.73 -6.28
CA TRP A 239 -2.74 5.36 -5.42
C TRP A 239 -4.17 5.27 -5.98
N ASN A 240 -4.31 5.32 -7.30
CA ASN A 240 -5.62 5.29 -7.97
C ASN A 240 -6.26 3.89 -7.94
N GLU A 241 -5.46 2.82 -7.85
CA GLU A 241 -5.95 1.44 -7.76
C GLU A 241 -6.51 1.12 -6.37
N LEU A 242 -6.12 1.87 -5.33
CA LEU A 242 -6.46 1.58 -3.94
C LEU A 242 -7.87 2.05 -3.56
N ASN A 243 -8.56 1.22 -2.78
CA ASN A 243 -9.84 1.54 -2.16
C ASN A 243 -9.66 2.59 -1.03
N ALA A 244 -10.76 3.22 -0.60
CA ALA A 244 -10.73 4.22 0.47
C ALA A 244 -10.15 3.64 1.78
N GLU A 245 -10.55 2.42 2.15
CA GLU A 245 -10.05 1.74 3.34
C GLU A 245 -8.55 1.43 3.26
N GLU A 246 -8.06 1.03 2.07
CA GLU A 246 -6.63 0.80 1.83
C GLU A 246 -5.84 2.10 1.96
N LYS A 247 -6.37 3.21 1.41
CA LYS A 247 -5.75 4.54 1.51
C LYS A 247 -5.65 4.99 2.96
N ASP A 248 -6.70 4.80 3.75
CA ASP A 248 -6.70 5.17 5.16
C ASP A 248 -5.71 4.33 5.99
N LEU A 249 -5.65 3.01 5.74
CA LEU A 249 -4.64 2.14 6.35
C LEU A 249 -3.23 2.61 6.00
N PHE A 250 -2.97 2.82 4.71
CA PHE A 250 -1.67 3.26 4.22
C PHE A 250 -1.26 4.58 4.86
N LEU A 251 -2.17 5.56 4.95
CA LEU A 251 -1.87 6.87 5.55
C LEU A 251 -1.53 6.75 7.04
N ARG A 252 -2.25 5.93 7.81
CA ARG A 252 -1.94 5.69 9.23
C ARG A 252 -0.57 5.04 9.41
N ASP A 253 -0.30 4.00 8.64
CA ASP A 253 0.99 3.30 8.66
C ASP A 253 2.12 4.25 8.21
N TYR A 254 1.89 5.05 7.16
CA TYR A 254 2.86 6.01 6.64
C TYR A 254 3.15 7.14 7.64
N GLU A 255 2.13 7.61 8.36
CA GLU A 255 2.29 8.58 9.43
C GLU A 255 3.28 8.06 10.46
N THR A 256 3.04 6.90 11.06
CA THR A 256 3.93 6.38 12.12
C THR A 256 5.40 6.20 11.70
N ARG A 257 5.68 5.94 10.41
CA ARG A 257 7.02 5.60 9.91
C ARG A 257 7.79 6.79 9.34
N HIS A 258 7.11 7.79 8.80
CA HIS A 258 7.74 8.85 8.01
C HIS A 258 7.68 10.22 8.67
N SER A 259 8.62 11.09 8.27
CA SER A 259 8.71 12.45 8.81
C SER A 259 7.54 13.34 8.34
N ILE A 260 7.25 14.43 9.06
CA ILE A 260 6.27 15.45 8.63
C ILE A 260 6.49 15.87 7.17
N TRP A 261 7.75 16.03 6.75
CA TRP A 261 8.09 16.48 5.40
C TRP A 261 7.62 15.47 4.36
N ASP A 262 7.92 14.19 4.58
CA ASP A 262 7.52 13.12 3.68
C ASP A 262 5.99 12.96 3.63
N ARG A 263 5.32 13.09 4.79
CA ARG A 263 3.84 13.12 4.88
C ARG A 263 3.25 14.29 4.10
N PHE A 264 3.84 15.48 4.22
CA PHE A 264 3.39 16.67 3.49
C PHE A 264 3.59 16.51 1.97
N PHE A 265 4.72 15.98 1.52
CA PHE A 265 4.95 15.72 0.11
C PHE A 265 4.02 14.65 -0.47
N LEU A 266 3.64 13.65 0.34
CA LEU A 266 2.62 12.68 -0.03
C LEU A 266 1.26 13.35 -0.22
N LEU A 267 0.81 14.14 0.77
CA LEU A 267 -0.46 14.87 0.71
C LEU A 267 -0.49 15.86 -0.46
N LYS A 268 0.63 16.51 -0.75
CA LYS A 268 0.75 17.43 -1.90
C LYS A 268 0.43 16.76 -3.23
N LYS A 269 0.67 15.44 -3.36
CA LYS A 269 0.42 14.69 -4.60
C LYS A 269 -1.06 14.31 -4.78
N PHE A 270 -1.79 14.06 -3.70
CA PHE A 270 -3.10 13.42 -3.77
C PHE A 270 -4.27 14.25 -3.24
N LYS A 271 -3.99 15.27 -2.42
CA LYS A 271 -5.02 16.07 -1.74
C LYS A 271 -5.12 17.46 -2.33
N SER A 272 -6.31 18.04 -2.23
CA SER A 272 -6.58 19.41 -2.68
C SER A 272 -5.78 20.44 -1.86
N LYS A 273 -5.62 21.67 -2.38
CA LYS A 273 -4.91 22.74 -1.65
C LYS A 273 -5.56 23.09 -0.32
N ASP A 274 -6.88 22.94 -0.20
CA ASP A 274 -7.61 23.28 1.02
C ASP A 274 -7.46 22.20 2.10
N GLU A 275 -7.49 20.93 1.70
CA GLU A 275 -7.14 19.81 2.60
C GLU A 275 -5.68 19.89 3.06
N GLN A 276 -4.76 20.31 2.19
CA GLN A 276 -3.36 20.54 2.58
C GLN A 276 -3.25 21.64 3.64
N LYS A 277 -3.99 22.75 3.47
CA LYS A 277 -4.02 23.84 4.46
C LYS A 277 -4.63 23.38 5.78
N SER A 278 -5.75 22.65 5.76
CA SER A 278 -6.38 22.15 6.98
C SER A 278 -5.47 21.16 7.72
N TRP A 279 -4.77 20.29 7.00
CA TRP A 279 -3.77 19.40 7.58
C TRP A 279 -2.61 20.16 8.21
N ILE A 280 -2.05 21.18 7.52
CA ILE A 280 -0.99 22.04 8.09
C ILE A 280 -1.48 22.73 9.37
N ARG A 281 -2.71 23.22 9.40
CA ARG A 281 -3.31 23.83 10.60
C ARG A 281 -3.41 22.81 11.73
N SER A 282 -4.00 21.64 11.47
CA SER A 282 -4.05 20.55 12.45
C SER A 282 -2.67 20.19 13.01
N GLU A 283 -1.66 20.00 12.16
CA GLU A 283 -0.29 19.71 12.60
C GLU A 283 0.35 20.87 13.39
N LYS A 284 0.06 22.12 13.04
CA LYS A 284 0.49 23.28 13.84
C LYS A 284 -0.20 23.31 15.20
N ARG A 285 -1.49 22.99 15.27
CA ARG A 285 -2.26 22.92 16.52
C ARG A 285 -1.72 21.82 17.45
N LYS A 286 -1.52 20.60 16.94
CA LYS A 286 -0.89 19.48 17.67
C LYS A 286 0.48 19.86 18.28
N ASN A 287 1.25 20.67 17.55
CA ASN A 287 2.57 21.15 17.96
C ASN A 287 2.53 22.58 18.58
N GLY A 288 1.36 23.06 19.02
CA GLY A 288 1.19 24.31 19.76
C GLY A 288 1.61 25.60 19.02
N ARG A 289 1.75 25.57 17.70
CA ARG A 289 2.21 26.71 16.88
C ARG A 289 1.10 27.63 16.40
N GLU A 290 -0.14 27.18 16.35
CA GLU A 290 -1.28 27.96 15.85
C GLU A 290 -2.00 28.75 16.95
N GLU A 291 -1.98 28.25 18.19
CA GLU A 291 -2.66 28.88 19.34
C GLU A 291 -1.75 29.81 20.16
N LEU A 292 -0.44 29.85 19.85
CA LEU A 292 0.41 30.98 20.21
C LEU A 292 0.03 32.15 19.30
N SER A 293 -1.12 32.78 19.59
CA SER A 293 -1.52 34.04 18.97
C SER A 293 -0.36 35.02 19.05
N ASP A 294 -0.22 35.91 18.06
CA ASP A 294 0.81 36.95 18.11
C ASP A 294 0.69 37.78 19.40
N THR A 295 -0.52 37.89 19.97
CA THR A 295 -0.79 38.46 21.31
C THR A 295 -0.25 37.64 22.49
N LEU A 296 -0.20 36.31 22.40
CA LEU A 296 0.43 35.44 23.40
C LEU A 296 1.95 35.51 23.30
N ARG A 297 2.48 35.60 22.07
CA ARG A 297 3.91 35.86 21.87
C ARG A 297 4.31 37.23 22.37
N GLU A 298 3.51 38.25 22.12
CA GLU A 298 3.74 39.62 22.59
C GLU A 298 3.54 39.78 24.11
N SER A 299 2.64 39.03 24.75
CA SER A 299 2.56 39.00 26.23
C SER A 299 3.74 38.24 26.84
N ILE A 300 4.09 37.07 26.32
CA ILE A 300 5.22 36.26 26.81
C ILE A 300 6.59 36.91 26.51
N LEU A 301 6.73 37.70 25.44
CA LEU A 301 7.97 38.40 25.08
C LEU A 301 8.00 39.86 25.56
N GLY A 302 6.85 40.49 25.76
CA GLY A 302 6.72 41.91 26.12
C GLY A 302 6.75 42.18 27.62
N ALA A 303 6.51 41.17 28.47
CA ALA A 303 6.71 41.26 29.91
C ALA A 303 8.06 40.64 30.27
N GLY A 304 9.09 41.48 30.43
CA GLY A 304 10.30 41.07 31.12
C GLY A 304 9.93 40.64 32.53
N ASP A 305 10.24 39.38 32.86
CA ASP A 305 10.09 38.73 34.17
C ASP A 305 8.65 38.33 34.60
N GLU A 306 7.81 37.78 33.71
CA GLU A 306 6.70 36.93 34.18
C GLU A 306 7.25 35.67 34.88
N SER A 307 6.70 35.35 36.04
CA SER A 307 7.12 34.15 36.76
C SER A 307 6.73 32.91 35.95
N LEU A 308 7.65 31.95 35.82
CA LEU A 308 7.43 30.70 35.07
C LEU A 308 6.15 29.95 35.51
N PHE A 309 5.67 30.19 36.73
CA PHE A 309 4.42 29.66 37.25
C PHE A 309 3.18 30.33 36.67
N GLU A 310 3.17 31.65 36.51
CA GLU A 310 2.06 32.37 35.86
C GLU A 310 1.93 31.92 34.40
N ARG A 311 3.07 31.80 33.70
CA ARG A 311 3.09 31.28 32.33
C ARG A 311 2.62 29.83 32.24
N TYR A 312 2.94 28.99 33.22
CA TYR A 312 2.44 27.62 33.28
C TYR A 312 0.92 27.57 33.42
N GLU A 313 0.31 28.37 34.31
CA GLU A 313 -1.15 28.39 34.47
C GLU A 313 -1.86 28.89 33.20
N ILE A 314 -1.33 29.93 32.53
CA ILE A 314 -1.87 30.41 31.24
C ILE A 314 -1.81 29.33 30.15
N LEU A 315 -0.70 28.60 30.06
CA LEU A 315 -0.55 27.52 29.07
C LEU A 315 -1.42 26.31 29.41
N ARG A 316 -1.66 26.07 30.70
CA ARG A 316 -2.53 24.99 31.17
C ARG A 316 -4.00 25.24 30.82
N GLU A 317 -4.50 26.45 31.04
CA GLU A 317 -5.86 26.85 30.62
C GLU A 317 -6.09 26.62 29.13
N LYS A 318 -5.03 26.72 28.32
CA LYS A 318 -5.05 26.52 26.87
C LYS A 318 -4.64 25.12 26.42
N GLN A 319 -4.35 24.19 27.34
CA GLN A 319 -3.86 22.83 27.03
C GLN A 319 -2.56 22.80 26.19
N LEU A 320 -1.67 23.78 26.38
CA LEU A 320 -0.40 23.95 25.64
C LEU A 320 0.84 23.72 26.51
N VAL A 321 0.70 22.98 27.61
CA VAL A 321 1.78 22.76 28.59
C VAL A 321 3.03 22.11 27.95
N HIS A 322 2.84 21.23 26.97
CA HIS A 322 3.94 20.56 26.23
C HIS A 322 4.81 21.53 25.41
N THR A 323 4.39 22.79 25.21
CA THR A 323 5.18 23.81 24.52
C THR A 323 6.34 24.37 25.35
N LEU A 324 6.28 24.24 26.68
CA LEU A 324 7.33 24.68 27.60
C LEU A 324 8.70 24.11 27.25
N ARG A 325 9.76 24.89 27.48
CA ARG A 325 11.13 24.48 27.17
C ARG A 325 11.60 23.38 28.13
N PRO A 326 12.50 22.47 27.71
CA PRO A 326 13.07 21.43 28.57
C PRO A 326 13.50 21.90 29.95
N PHE A 327 14.21 23.03 30.07
CA PHE A 327 14.62 23.55 31.39
C PHE A 327 13.46 24.11 32.21
N GLU A 328 12.48 24.75 31.56
CA GLU A 328 11.27 25.23 32.23
C GLU A 328 10.48 24.04 32.84
N LEU A 329 10.37 22.94 32.09
CA LEU A 329 9.75 21.70 32.56
C LEU A 329 10.48 21.10 33.76
N LEU A 330 11.82 21.07 33.74
CA LEU A 330 12.63 20.58 34.88
C LEU A 330 12.45 21.46 36.12
N VAL A 331 12.34 22.78 35.97
CA VAL A 331 12.05 23.70 37.08
C VAL A 331 10.66 23.40 37.68
N LEU A 332 9.64 23.25 36.83
CA LEU A 332 8.28 22.90 37.29
C LEU A 332 8.22 21.55 38.00
N TRP A 333 8.92 20.52 37.50
CA TRP A 333 8.96 19.21 38.17
C TRP A 333 9.71 19.20 39.50
N ASN A 334 10.57 20.19 39.75
CA ASN A 334 11.25 20.39 41.03
C ASN A 334 10.48 21.34 41.97
N SER A 335 9.27 21.76 41.57
CA SER A 335 8.42 22.67 42.33
C SER A 335 7.15 21.96 42.87
N THR A 336 6.30 22.73 43.55
CA THR A 336 4.99 22.26 44.03
C THR A 336 4.00 21.93 42.90
N ALA A 337 4.28 22.33 41.65
CA ALA A 337 3.43 22.06 40.50
C ALA A 337 3.66 20.69 39.84
N ALA A 338 4.62 19.89 40.31
CA ALA A 338 5.04 18.64 39.67
C ALA A 338 3.91 17.63 39.43
N SER A 339 3.02 17.43 40.41
CA SER A 339 1.91 16.48 40.29
C SER A 339 0.87 16.91 39.27
N ARG A 340 0.63 18.23 39.14
CA ARG A 340 -0.29 18.80 38.15
C ARG A 340 0.29 18.70 36.74
N LEU A 341 1.58 19.01 36.60
CA LEU A 341 2.28 18.87 35.33
C LEU A 341 2.24 17.42 34.83
N ASP A 342 2.39 16.44 35.74
CA ASP A 342 2.29 15.03 35.39
C ASP A 342 0.89 14.62 34.92
N SER A 343 -0.19 15.10 35.55
CA SER A 343 -1.55 14.83 35.08
C SER A 343 -1.82 15.48 33.72
N ASP A 344 -1.43 16.74 33.55
CA ASP A 344 -1.68 17.49 32.33
C ASP A 344 -0.98 16.83 31.13
N LEU A 345 0.26 16.33 31.31
CA LEU A 345 1.00 15.67 30.25
C LEU A 345 0.42 14.30 29.86
N VAL A 346 -0.15 13.55 30.80
CA VAL A 346 -0.81 12.27 30.50
C VAL A 346 -2.06 12.48 29.66
N ASP A 347 -2.85 13.52 29.97
CA ASP A 347 -4.06 13.84 29.22
C ASP A 347 -3.70 14.32 27.79
N ILE A 348 -2.68 15.17 27.67
CA ILE A 348 -2.20 15.67 26.38
C ILE A 348 -1.55 14.56 25.55
N GLU A 349 -0.83 13.62 26.16
CA GLU A 349 -0.25 12.44 25.47
C GLU A 349 -1.32 11.52 24.91
N ARG A 350 -2.45 11.36 25.61
CA ARG A 350 -3.61 10.60 25.10
C ARG A 350 -4.26 11.29 23.91
N GLU A 351 -4.33 12.62 23.93
CA GLU A 351 -4.95 13.40 22.86
C GLU A 351 -4.06 13.47 21.60
N TYR A 352 -2.73 13.56 21.78
CA TYR A 352 -1.76 13.76 20.69
C TYR A 352 -0.52 12.85 20.82
N PRO A 353 -0.65 11.52 20.69
CA PRO A 353 0.45 10.58 20.95
C PRO A 353 1.69 10.77 20.06
N ASP A 354 1.52 11.32 18.85
CA ASP A 354 2.59 11.49 17.86
C ASP A 354 3.23 12.90 17.86
N SER A 355 2.90 13.76 18.84
CA SER A 355 3.45 15.13 18.88
C SER A 355 4.92 15.13 19.28
N TYR A 356 5.76 15.81 18.49
CA TYR A 356 7.19 15.96 18.78
C TYR A 356 7.46 16.68 20.11
N LEU A 357 6.61 17.65 20.45
CA LEU A 357 6.73 18.40 21.70
C LEU A 357 6.34 17.57 22.92
N ILE A 358 5.39 16.64 22.76
CA ILE A 358 5.01 15.70 23.82
C ILE A 358 6.12 14.68 24.01
N HIS A 359 6.62 14.06 22.93
CA HIS A 359 7.80 13.20 23.04
C HIS A 359 8.98 13.91 23.70
N ARG A 360 9.16 15.21 23.43
CA ARG A 360 10.19 16.02 24.11
C ARG A 360 9.89 16.17 25.59
N ALA A 361 8.68 16.56 25.98
CA ALA A 361 8.31 16.71 27.38
C ALA A 361 8.50 15.37 28.13
N VAL A 362 8.00 14.28 27.57
CA VAL A 362 8.15 12.95 28.16
C VAL A 362 9.62 12.49 28.22
N ALA A 363 10.43 12.77 27.20
CA ALA A 363 11.87 12.51 27.27
C ALA A 363 12.51 13.28 28.43
N VAL A 364 12.21 14.57 28.61
CA VAL A 364 12.74 15.36 29.73
C VAL A 364 12.28 14.79 31.09
N LYS A 365 11.06 14.25 31.17
CA LYS A 365 10.59 13.52 32.36
C LYS A 365 11.45 12.28 32.64
N GLU A 366 11.72 11.46 31.62
CA GLU A 366 12.58 10.28 31.75
C GLU A 366 14.00 10.64 32.19
N PHE A 367 14.54 11.75 31.68
CA PHE A 367 15.81 12.29 32.13
C PHE A 367 15.77 12.66 33.62
N LYS A 368 14.72 13.36 34.07
CA LYS A 368 14.53 13.72 35.49
C LYS A 368 14.43 12.48 36.40
N GLU A 369 13.81 11.42 35.90
CA GLU A 369 13.72 10.12 36.58
C GLU A 369 15.02 9.28 36.50
N ARG A 370 16.09 9.82 35.89
CA ARG A 370 17.39 9.15 35.65
C ARG A 370 17.28 7.89 34.78
N LYS A 371 16.24 7.78 33.95
CA LYS A 371 16.08 6.71 32.96
C LYS A 371 16.78 7.12 31.67
N PHE A 372 18.11 7.18 31.70
CA PHE A 372 18.91 7.75 30.61
C PHE A 372 18.80 6.97 29.29
N GLU A 373 18.68 5.64 29.33
CA GLU A 373 18.48 4.81 28.13
C GLU A 373 17.13 5.10 27.46
N ALA A 374 16.05 5.13 28.24
CA ALA A 374 14.71 5.48 27.75
C ALA A 374 14.69 6.89 27.14
N PHE A 375 15.33 7.86 27.81
CA PHE A 375 15.51 9.21 27.28
C PHE A 375 16.21 9.21 25.91
N ARG A 376 17.28 8.42 25.73
CA ARG A 376 18.01 8.34 24.46
C ARG A 376 17.13 7.79 23.33
N GLU A 377 16.42 6.70 23.59
CA GLU A 377 15.50 6.10 22.63
C GLU A 377 14.38 7.07 22.23
N ARG A 378 13.80 7.76 23.22
CA ARG A 378 12.70 8.69 23.02
C ARG A 378 13.13 10.01 22.38
N SER A 379 14.36 10.47 22.66
CA SER A 379 14.92 11.72 22.11
C SER A 379 14.91 11.73 20.57
N VAL A 380 15.13 10.59 19.93
CA VAL A 380 15.06 10.44 18.46
C VAL A 380 13.66 10.80 17.92
N ARG A 381 12.61 10.49 18.68
CA ARG A 381 11.21 10.79 18.31
C ARG A 381 10.83 12.26 18.46
N THR A 382 11.69 13.08 19.06
CA THR A 382 11.47 14.55 19.20
C THR A 382 11.79 15.34 17.94
N GLY A 383 12.24 14.68 16.87
CA GLY A 383 12.46 15.32 15.57
C GLY A 383 13.58 16.35 15.61
N ARG A 384 13.33 17.58 15.13
CA ARG A 384 14.35 18.65 15.15
C ARG A 384 14.61 19.20 16.56
N PHE A 385 13.70 18.98 17.52
CA PHE A 385 13.86 19.51 18.87
C PHE A 385 14.98 18.83 19.67
N GLN A 386 15.43 17.64 19.26
CA GLN A 386 16.62 16.98 19.82
C GLN A 386 17.89 17.83 19.71
N TYR A 387 17.94 18.76 18.73
CA TYR A 387 19.07 19.66 18.50
C TYR A 387 18.92 21.02 19.18
N SER A 388 17.88 21.22 20.00
CA SER A 388 17.78 22.42 20.82
C SER A 388 18.92 22.44 21.86
N PRO A 389 19.49 23.60 22.21
CA PRO A 389 20.62 23.69 23.15
C PRO A 389 20.36 22.95 24.48
N GLU A 390 19.15 23.07 25.01
CA GLU A 390 18.73 22.42 26.25
C GLU A 390 18.68 20.89 26.11
N MET A 391 18.11 20.37 25.01
CA MET A 391 18.10 18.92 24.74
C MET A 391 19.51 18.36 24.49
N ILE A 392 20.38 19.12 23.82
CA ILE A 392 21.79 18.73 23.63
C ILE A 392 22.49 18.68 24.99
N TYR A 393 22.24 19.64 25.88
CA TYR A 393 22.78 19.63 27.23
C TYR A 393 22.32 18.39 28.01
N LEU A 394 21.01 18.10 28.02
CA LEU A 394 20.48 16.90 28.69
C LEU A 394 21.06 15.61 28.08
N LYS A 395 21.22 15.56 26.75
CA LYS A 395 21.87 14.43 26.07
C LYS A 395 23.33 14.27 26.47
N ALA A 396 24.08 15.35 26.57
CA ALA A 396 25.48 15.31 26.99
C ALA A 396 25.61 14.77 28.43
N ILE A 397 24.76 15.24 29.34
CA ILE A 397 24.73 14.73 30.72
C ILE A 397 24.32 13.25 30.77
N ALA A 398 23.32 12.84 30.00
CA ALA A 398 22.90 11.44 29.95
C ALA A 398 24.03 10.51 29.46
N LEU A 399 24.83 10.94 28.48
CA LEU A 399 26.01 10.20 27.99
C LEU A 399 27.11 10.09 29.04
N LEU A 400 27.37 11.20 29.76
CA LEU A 400 28.35 11.22 30.86
C LEU A 400 27.97 10.25 31.98
N GLU A 401 26.69 10.17 32.34
CA GLU A 401 26.18 9.30 33.40
C GLU A 401 26.06 7.82 32.97
N THR A 402 25.99 7.53 31.66
CA THR A 402 25.90 6.16 31.12
C THR A 402 27.26 5.56 30.73
N GLY A 403 28.35 6.31 30.90
CA GLY A 403 29.73 5.84 30.65
C GLY A 403 30.31 6.20 29.28
N GLU A 404 29.56 6.89 28.42
CA GLU A 404 30.02 7.39 27.11
C GLU A 404 30.63 8.81 27.26
N GLY A 405 31.62 8.93 28.14
CA GLY A 405 32.11 10.23 28.61
C GLY A 405 32.71 11.13 27.52
N GLU A 406 33.45 10.57 26.56
CA GLU A 406 34.08 11.33 25.48
C GLU A 406 33.06 12.02 24.56
N GLU A 407 31.98 11.32 24.18
CA GLU A 407 30.93 11.89 23.35
C GLU A 407 30.16 12.98 24.11
N GLY A 408 29.89 12.74 25.40
CA GLY A 408 29.28 13.74 26.28
C GLY A 408 30.10 15.02 26.39
N ILE A 409 31.43 14.90 26.58
CA ILE A 409 32.35 16.05 26.64
C ILE A 409 32.34 16.82 25.31
N LYS A 410 32.44 16.15 24.17
CA LYS A 410 32.41 16.79 22.84
C LYS A 410 31.11 17.58 22.62
N LEU A 411 29.97 17.06 23.07
CA LEU A 411 28.70 17.79 22.99
C LEU A 411 28.71 19.04 23.89
N LEU A 412 29.22 18.96 25.12
CA LEU A 412 29.36 20.13 25.99
C LEU A 412 30.32 21.17 25.40
N GLU A 413 31.44 20.77 24.80
CA GLU A 413 32.35 21.67 24.09
C GLU A 413 31.65 22.40 22.94
N SER A 414 30.83 21.69 22.16
CA SER A 414 30.04 22.29 21.08
C SER A 414 29.03 23.33 21.59
N LEU A 415 28.46 23.11 22.79
CA LEU A 415 27.57 24.07 23.44
C LEU A 415 28.33 25.30 23.96
N VAL A 416 29.50 25.11 24.57
CA VAL A 416 30.36 26.22 25.02
C VAL A 416 30.83 27.05 23.82
N TYR A 417 31.18 26.42 22.69
CA TYR A 417 31.53 27.15 21.47
C TYR A 417 30.37 28.02 20.97
N LYS A 418 29.14 27.52 21.05
CA LYS A 418 27.94 28.27 20.63
C LYS A 418 27.52 29.35 21.62
N PHE A 419 27.77 29.15 22.91
CA PHE A 419 27.42 30.07 24.00
C PHE A 419 28.68 30.40 24.82
N PRO A 420 29.63 31.16 24.24
CA PRO A 420 30.93 31.38 24.86
C PRO A 420 30.80 32.11 26.20
N ASP A 421 29.81 32.98 26.37
CA ASP A 421 29.63 33.82 27.56
C ASP A 421 28.98 33.08 28.75
N SER A 422 28.64 31.80 28.59
CA SER A 422 28.04 31.01 29.67
C SER A 422 29.09 30.43 30.61
N ASP A 423 29.36 31.13 31.72
CA ASP A 423 30.24 30.64 32.79
C ASP A 423 29.78 29.30 33.37
N PHE A 424 28.47 29.09 33.44
CA PHE A 424 27.89 27.82 33.89
C PHE A 424 28.35 26.64 33.02
N LEU A 425 28.24 26.75 31.69
CA LEU A 425 28.63 25.66 30.78
C LEU A 425 30.14 25.38 30.86
N ARG A 426 30.96 26.42 31.02
CA ARG A 426 32.41 26.28 31.22
C ARG A 426 32.73 25.53 32.52
N LEU A 427 32.11 25.92 33.63
CA LEU A 427 32.28 25.27 34.93
C LEU A 427 31.84 23.80 34.91
N VAL A 428 30.72 23.49 34.23
CA VAL A 428 30.24 22.11 34.06
C VAL A 428 31.23 21.30 33.21
N LEU A 429 31.69 21.84 32.09
CA LEU A 429 32.67 21.20 31.23
C LEU A 429 33.98 20.89 31.98
N GLU A 430 34.52 21.85 32.72
CA GLU A 430 35.73 21.68 33.53
C GLU A 430 35.56 20.59 34.61
N ARG A 431 34.39 20.53 35.25
CA ARG A 431 34.10 19.52 36.27
C ARG A 431 34.14 18.10 35.69
N TYR A 432 33.60 17.90 34.49
CA TYR A 432 33.57 16.58 33.87
C TYR A 432 34.90 16.21 33.21
N LYS A 433 35.64 17.16 32.64
CA LYS A 433 37.01 16.92 32.17
C LYS A 433 37.94 16.47 33.29
N LYS A 434 37.83 17.06 34.49
CA LYS A 434 38.61 16.65 35.67
C LYS A 434 38.22 15.28 36.27
N ARG A 435 37.08 14.71 35.85
CA ARG A 435 36.63 13.38 36.29
C ARG A 435 36.96 12.28 35.29
N SER A 436 37.26 12.65 34.04
CA SER A 436 37.65 11.71 32.97
C SER A 436 39.17 11.46 32.90
N ASP A 437 39.97 12.37 33.46
CA ASP A 437 41.38 12.16 33.81
C ASP A 437 41.49 11.43 35.14
#